data_AF-A0A1W9TLM5-F1
#
_entry.id   AF-A0A1W9TLM5-F1
#
_cell.length_a   1.000
_cell.length_b   1.000
_cell.length_c   1.000
_cell.angle_alpha   90.00
_cell.angle_beta   90.00
_cell.angle_gamma   90.00
#
_symmetry.space_group_name_H-M   'P 1'
#
loop_
_entity.id
_entity.type
_entity.pdbx_description
1 polymer ?
#
loop_
_entity_poly.entity_id
_entity_poly.type
_entity_poly.pdbx_seq_one_letter_code
_entity_poly.pdbx_strand_id
1 'polypeptide(L)'
;MKKKIIMIFLGLLITVSTYAEIELKEIEKNFFGFSLENIKSEKERIGILEKKIIGHISDGILGERKNKLYELLYNNSKYKSLTLKLSEIEKKILKKQSMENILTRLENLELIAYGKINNNDAFIDRIKKISKYFGMEEKNVY
;
A
#
# COMPACT_ATOMS: atom_id res chain seq x y z
N MET A 1 -18.72 38.95 50.44
CA MET A 1 -19.39 37.87 49.68
C MET A 1 -18.96 37.95 48.22
N LYS A 2 -18.48 36.83 47.65
CA LYS A 2 -18.64 36.34 46.25
C LYS A 2 -18.19 37.28 45.10
N LYS A 3 -17.39 36.90 44.11
CA LYS A 3 -16.80 35.62 43.64
C LYS A 3 -15.66 36.03 42.68
N LYS A 4 -14.50 35.36 42.78
CA LYS A 4 -13.45 35.40 41.75
C LYS A 4 -13.95 34.64 40.53
N ILE A 5 -14.03 35.28 39.36
CA ILE A 5 -14.23 34.59 38.08
C ILE A 5 -12.85 34.35 37.50
N ILE A 6 -12.37 33.12 37.68
CA ILE A 6 -11.21 32.59 36.96
C ILE A 6 -11.74 32.16 35.59
N MET A 7 -11.35 32.88 34.54
CA MET A 7 -11.66 32.51 33.18
C MET A 7 -10.59 31.51 32.72
N ILE A 8 -10.92 30.22 32.78
CA ILE A 8 -10.07 29.15 32.24
C ILE A 8 -10.21 29.20 30.72
N PHE A 9 -9.18 29.68 30.03
CA PHE A 9 -9.08 29.57 28.58
C PHE A 9 -8.63 28.14 28.24
N LEU A 10 -9.60 27.22 28.12
CA LEU A 10 -9.38 25.88 27.60
C LEU A 10 -9.42 25.95 26.07
N GLY A 11 -8.35 26.50 25.48
CA GLY A 11 -8.14 26.48 24.03
C GLY A 11 -7.55 25.15 23.62
N LEU A 12 -8.41 24.27 23.10
CA LEU A 12 -8.11 22.99 22.47
C LEU A 12 -6.84 23.09 21.59
N LEU A 13 -5.76 22.39 21.95
CA LEU A 13 -4.64 22.17 21.05
C LEU A 13 -5.11 21.18 19.98
N ILE A 14 -5.62 21.67 18.85
CA ILE A 14 -5.78 20.85 17.65
C ILE A 14 -4.37 20.65 17.10
N THR A 15 -3.73 19.53 17.44
CA THR A 15 -2.59 19.06 16.68
C THR A 15 -3.11 18.60 15.32
N VAL A 16 -3.08 19.49 14.33
CA VAL A 16 -3.20 19.07 12.93
C VAL A 16 -1.89 18.34 12.64
N SER A 17 -1.89 17.01 12.76
CA SER A 17 -0.84 16.22 12.15
C SER A 17 -0.97 16.40 10.65
N THR A 18 -0.13 17.24 10.06
CA THR A 18 -0.01 17.36 8.61
C THR A 18 0.68 16.09 8.11
N TYR A 19 -0.05 14.96 8.08
CA TYR A 19 0.33 13.87 7.21
C TYR A 19 0.25 14.43 5.80
N ALA A 20 1.37 14.48 5.09
CA ALA A 20 1.37 14.81 3.67
C ALA A 20 0.31 13.91 3.01
N GLU A 21 -0.76 14.51 2.47
CA GLU A 21 -1.80 13.75 1.82
C GLU A 21 -1.22 13.16 0.55
N ILE A 22 -0.98 11.86 0.56
CA ILE A 22 -0.38 11.19 -0.59
C ILE A 22 -1.43 11.13 -1.67
N GLU A 23 -1.10 11.74 -2.79
CA GLU A 23 -2.02 11.85 -3.90
C GLU A 23 -2.20 10.47 -4.51
N LEU A 24 -3.46 10.10 -4.77
CA LEU A 24 -3.79 8.78 -5.35
C LEU A 24 -3.04 8.53 -6.66
N LYS A 25 -2.78 9.58 -7.44
CA LYS A 25 -2.03 9.51 -8.70
C LYS A 25 -0.59 9.03 -8.51
N GLU A 26 0.03 9.32 -7.37
CA GLU A 26 1.39 8.84 -7.06
C GLU A 26 1.36 7.35 -6.72
N ILE A 27 0.36 6.90 -5.96
CA ILE A 27 0.15 5.47 -5.68
C ILE A 27 -0.02 4.69 -6.98
N GLU A 28 -0.85 5.19 -7.90
CA GLU A 28 -1.09 4.57 -9.21
C GLU A 28 0.17 4.53 -10.07
N LYS A 29 0.90 5.63 -10.18
CA LYS A 29 2.16 5.68 -10.96
C LYS A 29 3.19 4.70 -10.41
N ASN A 30 3.36 4.63 -9.10
CA ASN A 30 4.29 3.72 -8.48
C ASN A 30 3.85 2.26 -8.61
N PHE A 31 2.55 1.99 -8.60
CA PHE A 31 2.01 0.64 -8.67
C PHE A 31 1.88 0.11 -10.11
N PHE A 32 1.25 0.87 -11.01
CA PHE A 32 0.97 0.50 -12.41
C PHE A 32 1.95 1.08 -13.44
N GLY A 33 2.68 2.15 -13.09
CA GLY A 33 3.47 2.93 -14.05
C GLY A 33 2.71 4.10 -14.70
N PHE A 34 1.41 4.28 -14.41
CA PHE A 34 0.58 5.37 -14.94
C PHE A 34 -0.52 5.79 -13.96
N SER A 35 -1.14 6.95 -14.19
CA SER A 35 -2.28 7.46 -13.41
C SER A 35 -3.61 7.25 -14.16
N LEU A 36 -4.68 6.97 -13.41
CA LEU A 36 -6.05 6.84 -13.93
C LEU A 36 -6.88 8.11 -13.76
N GLU A 37 -6.29 9.19 -13.22
CA GLU A 37 -6.96 10.43 -12.81
C GLU A 37 -7.85 11.07 -13.88
N ASN A 38 -7.46 10.98 -15.15
CA ASN A 38 -8.21 11.58 -16.27
C ASN A 38 -9.21 10.62 -16.92
N ILE A 39 -9.34 9.40 -16.41
CA ILE A 39 -10.10 8.31 -17.04
C ILE A 39 -11.20 7.80 -16.11
N LYS A 40 -10.99 7.89 -14.79
CA LYS A 40 -11.84 7.27 -13.77
C LYS A 40 -12.05 8.19 -12.59
N SER A 41 -13.23 8.09 -11.97
CA SER A 41 -13.51 8.77 -10.71
C SER A 41 -12.60 8.26 -9.59
N GLU A 42 -12.34 9.06 -8.57
CA GLU A 42 -11.50 8.65 -7.43
C GLU A 42 -12.01 7.36 -6.77
N LYS A 43 -13.33 7.18 -6.64
CA LYS A 43 -13.94 5.96 -6.12
C LYS A 43 -13.61 4.73 -6.97
N GLU A 44 -13.70 4.84 -8.30
CA GLU A 44 -13.34 3.75 -9.22
C GLU A 44 -11.83 3.45 -9.15
N ARG A 45 -11.00 4.49 -9.11
CA ARG A 45 -9.53 4.39 -9.02
C ARG A 45 -9.09 3.63 -7.76
N ILE A 46 -9.63 4.01 -6.60
CA ILE A 46 -9.40 3.30 -5.33
C ILE A 46 -9.89 1.84 -5.45
N GLY A 47 -11.09 1.61 -5.99
CA GLY A 47 -11.62 0.26 -6.16
C GLY A 47 -10.78 -0.63 -7.07
N ILE A 48 -10.19 -0.08 -8.14
CA ILE A 48 -9.26 -0.80 -9.03
C ILE A 48 -8.00 -1.20 -8.27
N LEU A 49 -7.40 -0.27 -7.52
CA LEU A 49 -6.22 -0.54 -6.70
C LEU A 49 -6.52 -1.59 -5.62
N GLU A 50 -7.63 -1.48 -4.90
CA GLU A 50 -8.03 -2.46 -3.88
C GLU A 50 -8.23 -3.84 -4.51
N LYS A 51 -9.00 -3.95 -5.60
CA LYS A 51 -9.19 -5.23 -6.27
C LYS A 51 -7.86 -5.85 -6.72
N LYS A 52 -6.93 -5.05 -7.23
CA LYS A 52 -5.61 -5.56 -7.67
C LYS A 52 -4.68 -5.89 -6.51
N ILE A 53 -4.73 -5.13 -5.41
CA ILE A 53 -3.78 -5.25 -4.29
C ILE A 53 -4.26 -6.27 -3.25
N ILE A 54 -5.53 -6.18 -2.84
CA ILE A 54 -6.13 -6.96 -1.75
C ILE A 54 -7.24 -7.93 -2.22
N GLY A 55 -7.62 -7.90 -3.50
CA GLY A 55 -8.54 -8.88 -4.10
C GLY A 55 -10.03 -8.56 -3.97
N HIS A 56 -10.39 -7.51 -3.26
CA HIS A 56 -11.78 -7.05 -3.09
C HIS A 56 -11.83 -5.52 -3.01
N ILE A 57 -13.02 -4.94 -3.17
CA ILE A 57 -13.27 -3.52 -2.95
C ILE A 57 -13.75 -3.37 -1.52
N SER A 58 -13.14 -2.45 -0.76
CA SER A 58 -13.54 -2.22 0.63
C SER A 58 -14.77 -1.32 0.69
N ASP A 59 -15.59 -1.52 1.72
CA ASP A 59 -16.59 -0.56 2.13
C ASP A 59 -15.96 0.58 2.95
N GLY A 60 -16.70 1.68 3.17
CA GLY A 60 -16.28 2.79 4.02
C GLY A 60 -15.87 4.06 3.29
N ILE A 61 -15.32 5.01 4.05
CA ILE A 61 -14.98 6.36 3.58
C ILE A 61 -13.77 6.30 2.66
N LEU A 62 -13.80 7.03 1.53
CA LEU A 62 -12.74 6.98 0.51
C LEU A 62 -11.35 7.32 1.06
N GLY A 63 -11.25 8.30 1.96
CA GLY A 63 -9.99 8.67 2.60
C GLY A 63 -9.35 7.55 3.41
N GLU A 64 -10.14 6.81 4.20
CA GLU A 64 -9.66 5.68 4.99
C GLU A 64 -9.19 4.53 4.09
N ARG A 65 -9.93 4.25 3.02
CA ARG A 65 -9.57 3.25 2.01
C ARG A 65 -8.26 3.59 1.32
N LYS A 66 -8.08 4.85 0.92
CA LYS A 66 -6.82 5.37 0.35
C LYS A 66 -5.66 5.22 1.33
N ASN A 67 -5.86 5.59 2.60
CA ASN A 67 -4.83 5.47 3.62
C ASN A 67 -4.41 4.01 3.84
N LYS A 68 -5.37 3.08 3.89
CA LYS A 68 -5.09 1.64 4.02
C LYS A 68 -4.29 1.10 2.84
N LEU A 69 -4.59 1.53 1.61
CA LEU A 69 -3.77 1.18 0.44
C LEU A 69 -2.33 1.67 0.58
N TYR A 70 -2.15 2.93 1.01
CA TYR A 70 -0.83 3.49 1.23
C TYR A 70 -0.06 2.72 2.31
N GLU A 71 -0.71 2.42 3.44
CA GLU A 71 -0.10 1.66 4.51
C GLU A 71 0.35 0.26 4.05
N LEU A 72 -0.53 -0.47 3.37
CA LEU A 72 -0.20 -1.80 2.86
C LEU A 72 1.00 -1.78 1.90
N LEU A 73 1.04 -0.82 0.99
CA LEU A 73 2.08 -0.74 -0.03
C LEU A 73 3.41 -0.23 0.53
N TYR A 74 3.40 0.79 1.38
CA TYR A 74 4.60 1.56 1.72
C TYR A 74 4.92 1.58 3.21
N ASN A 75 3.91 1.63 4.08
CA ASN A 75 4.10 1.80 5.52
C ASN A 75 3.16 0.91 6.33
N ASN A 76 3.64 -0.23 6.82
CA ASN A 76 2.86 -1.05 7.72
C ASN A 76 3.57 -1.09 9.08
N SER A 77 2.90 -0.56 10.11
CA SER A 77 3.46 -0.40 11.44
C SER A 77 3.65 -1.73 12.18
N LYS A 78 2.90 -2.77 11.77
CA LYS A 78 2.91 -4.09 12.40
C LYS A 78 3.70 -5.13 11.59
N TYR A 79 3.77 -4.98 10.26
CA TYR A 79 4.43 -5.91 9.36
C TYR A 79 5.22 -5.15 8.29
N LYS A 80 6.14 -5.81 7.58
CA LYS A 80 6.78 -5.17 6.42
C LYS A 80 5.75 -4.83 5.34
N SER A 81 5.86 -3.65 4.76
CA SER A 81 5.03 -3.25 3.62
C SER A 81 5.29 -4.15 2.40
N LEU A 82 4.31 -4.21 1.50
CA LEU A 82 4.40 -5.08 0.32
C LEU A 82 5.56 -4.70 -0.59
N THR A 83 5.84 -3.40 -0.73
CA THR A 83 6.99 -2.91 -1.50
C THR A 83 8.32 -3.34 -0.88
N LEU A 84 8.43 -3.29 0.46
CA LEU A 84 9.64 -3.71 1.15
C LEU A 84 9.87 -5.22 1.00
N LYS A 85 8.82 -6.03 1.17
CA LYS A 85 8.87 -7.48 0.95
C LYS A 85 9.35 -7.82 -0.45
N LEU A 86 8.80 -7.14 -1.46
CA LEU A 86 9.21 -7.31 -2.86
C LEU A 86 10.69 -6.97 -3.06
N SER A 87 11.15 -5.83 -2.54
CA SER A 87 12.55 -5.41 -2.62
C SER A 87 13.52 -6.40 -1.95
N GLU A 88 13.12 -7.02 -0.84
CA GLU A 88 13.93 -8.06 -0.19
C GLU A 88 14.05 -9.33 -1.05
N ILE A 89 12.96 -9.74 -1.70
CA ILE A 89 12.97 -10.88 -2.64
C ILE A 89 13.91 -10.58 -3.81
N GLU A 90 13.75 -9.42 -4.45
CA GLU A 90 14.62 -9.00 -5.56
C GLU A 90 16.10 -8.96 -5.13
N LYS A 91 16.42 -8.37 -3.97
CA LYS A 91 17.79 -8.34 -3.46
C LYS A 91 18.33 -9.75 -3.19
N LYS A 92 17.51 -10.68 -2.70
CA LYS A 92 17.95 -12.07 -2.46
C LYS A 92 18.27 -12.78 -3.77
N ILE A 93 17.36 -12.68 -4.76
CA ILE A 93 17.38 -13.46 -5.99
C ILE A 93 18.23 -12.82 -7.10
N LEU A 94 18.05 -11.51 -7.33
CA LEU A 94 18.68 -10.75 -8.41
C LEU A 94 19.92 -9.96 -7.97
N LYS A 95 20.20 -9.89 -6.66
CA LYS A 95 21.26 -9.06 -6.06
C LYS A 95 21.14 -7.56 -6.35
N LYS A 96 19.98 -7.12 -6.86
CA LYS A 96 19.62 -5.72 -7.10
C LYS A 96 18.13 -5.52 -6.95
N GLN A 97 17.71 -4.29 -6.74
CA GLN A 97 16.32 -3.87 -6.78
C GLN A 97 16.02 -3.27 -8.16
N SER A 98 14.85 -3.57 -8.74
CA SER A 98 14.43 -2.95 -10.01
C SER A 98 13.90 -1.53 -9.79
N MET A 99 14.06 -0.67 -10.79
CA MET A 99 13.53 0.70 -10.83
C MET A 99 12.15 0.79 -11.49
N GLU A 100 11.58 -0.34 -11.89
CA GLU A 100 10.25 -0.41 -12.49
C GLU A 100 9.14 -0.18 -11.44
N ASN A 101 7.91 -0.01 -11.94
CA ASN A 101 6.72 0.03 -11.09
C ASN A 101 6.55 -1.30 -10.33
N ILE A 102 5.88 -1.23 -9.18
CA ILE A 102 5.75 -2.34 -8.23
C ILE A 102 5.07 -3.57 -8.84
N LEU A 103 4.09 -3.38 -9.73
CA LEU A 103 3.40 -4.49 -10.39
C LEU A 103 4.33 -5.24 -11.35
N THR A 104 5.03 -4.53 -12.23
CA THR A 104 5.98 -5.12 -13.19
C THR A 104 7.10 -5.87 -12.47
N ARG A 105 7.60 -5.31 -11.36
CA ARG A 105 8.60 -5.95 -10.50
C ARG A 105 8.15 -7.33 -10.01
N LEU A 106 6.90 -7.42 -9.54
CA LEU A 106 6.31 -8.68 -9.11
C LEU A 106 6.16 -9.65 -10.29
N GLU A 107 5.65 -9.18 -11.42
CA GLU A 107 5.45 -9.99 -12.62
C GLU A 107 6.77 -10.60 -13.12
N ASN A 108 7.86 -9.84 -13.09
CA ASN A 108 9.19 -10.33 -13.41
C ASN A 108 9.65 -11.44 -12.46
N LEU A 109 9.40 -11.30 -11.16
CA LEU A 109 9.69 -12.36 -10.20
C LEU A 109 8.82 -13.60 -10.39
N GLU A 110 7.57 -13.45 -10.81
CA GLU A 110 6.71 -14.58 -11.16
C GLU A 110 7.19 -15.31 -12.42
N LEU A 111 7.66 -14.58 -13.42
CA LEU A 111 8.29 -15.18 -14.59
C LEU A 111 9.53 -15.98 -14.21
N ILE A 112 10.36 -15.46 -13.31
CA ILE A 112 11.55 -16.18 -12.80
C ILE A 112 11.16 -17.42 -11.99
N ALA A 113 10.15 -17.31 -11.12
CA ALA A 113 9.75 -18.38 -10.22
C ALA A 113 8.95 -19.49 -10.93
N TYR A 114 8.03 -19.10 -11.81
CA TYR A 114 6.99 -20.00 -12.33
C TYR A 114 6.94 -20.07 -13.86
N GLY A 115 7.71 -19.23 -14.57
CA GLY A 115 7.64 -19.12 -16.03
C GLY A 115 6.35 -18.47 -16.55
N LYS A 116 5.51 -17.91 -15.68
CA LYS A 116 4.24 -17.26 -16.04
C LYS A 116 3.81 -16.23 -15.01
N ILE A 117 2.98 -15.28 -15.44
CA ILE A 117 2.37 -14.25 -14.59
C ILE A 117 1.03 -14.77 -14.03
N ASN A 118 0.79 -14.60 -12.72
CA ASN A 118 -0.46 -15.01 -12.07
C ASN A 118 -1.41 -13.82 -11.91
N ASN A 119 -2.07 -13.42 -13.00
CA ASN A 119 -2.91 -12.21 -13.02
C ASN A 119 -4.24 -12.30 -12.25
N ASN A 120 -4.66 -13.52 -11.89
CA ASN A 120 -5.94 -13.76 -11.23
C ASN A 120 -5.90 -13.52 -9.72
N ASP A 121 -4.71 -13.59 -9.12
CA ASP A 121 -4.53 -13.41 -7.69
C ASP A 121 -4.32 -11.93 -7.34
N ALA A 122 -4.71 -11.57 -6.12
CA ALA A 122 -4.37 -10.28 -5.55
C ALA A 122 -2.84 -10.15 -5.38
N PHE A 123 -2.32 -8.94 -5.52
CA PHE A 123 -0.90 -8.63 -5.37
C PHE A 123 -0.32 -9.17 -4.04
N ILE A 124 -1.08 -9.02 -2.95
CA ILE A 124 -0.70 -9.52 -1.63
C ILE A 124 -0.48 -11.04 -1.61
N ASP A 125 -1.34 -11.80 -2.29
CA ASP A 125 -1.25 -13.26 -2.33
C ASP A 125 -0.16 -13.73 -3.29
N ARG A 126 0.06 -12.99 -4.38
CA ARG A 126 1.18 -13.21 -5.29
C ARG A 126 2.53 -13.03 -4.59
N ILE A 127 2.68 -11.99 -3.77
CA ILE A 127 3.86 -11.81 -2.92
C ILE A 127 4.03 -13.00 -1.98
N LYS A 128 2.98 -13.44 -1.27
CA LYS A 128 3.07 -14.62 -0.39
C LYS A 128 3.57 -15.86 -1.13
N LYS A 129 2.99 -16.14 -2.31
CA LYS A 129 3.37 -17.29 -3.14
C LYS A 129 4.84 -17.20 -3.55
N ILE A 130 5.30 -16.04 -4.01
CA ILE A 130 6.70 -15.84 -4.39
C ILE A 130 7.65 -15.95 -3.18
N SER A 131 7.29 -15.34 -2.05
CA SER A 131 8.04 -15.48 -0.80
C SER A 131 8.18 -16.95 -0.42
N LYS A 132 7.10 -17.73 -0.54
CA LYS A 132 7.12 -19.18 -0.33
C LYS A 132 8.09 -19.89 -1.26
N TYR A 133 7.97 -19.64 -2.56
CA TYR A 133 8.80 -20.27 -3.57
C TYR A 133 10.30 -20.06 -3.31
N PHE A 134 10.69 -18.87 -2.88
CA PHE A 134 12.09 -18.54 -2.58
C PHE A 134 12.52 -18.80 -1.12
N GLY A 135 11.68 -19.47 -0.32
CA GLY A 135 11.98 -19.77 1.09
C GLY A 135 12.19 -18.50 1.93
N MET A 136 11.28 -17.54 1.77
CA MET A 136 11.26 -16.22 2.43
C MET A 136 9.94 -15.97 3.17
N GLU A 137 9.20 -17.03 3.52
CA GLU A 137 7.99 -16.86 4.33
C GLU A 137 8.35 -16.29 5.70
N GLU A 138 7.68 -15.22 6.10
CA GLU A 138 7.70 -14.77 7.49
C GLU A 138 6.78 -15.71 8.29
N LYS A 139 7.24 -16.18 9.46
CA LYS A 139 6.49 -17.16 10.27
C LYS A 139 5.13 -16.66 10.81
N ASN A 140 4.79 -15.38 10.66
CA ASN A 140 3.54 -14.79 11.15
C ASN A 140 2.96 -13.84 10.09
N VAL A 141 1.79 -14.15 9.52
CA VAL A 141 1.21 -13.41 8.39
C VAL A 141 -0.31 -13.21 8.61
N TYR A 142 -0.67 -11.95 8.95
CA TYR A 142 -1.98 -11.33 9.24
C TYR A 142 -2.62 -11.61 10.60
#